data_AF-A0A7S1KQ52-F1
#
_entry.id   AF-A0A7S1KQ52-F1
#
_cell.length_a   1.000
_cell.length_b   1.000
_cell.length_c   1.000
_cell.angle_alpha   90.00
_cell.angle_beta   90.00
_cell.angle_gamma   90.00
#
_symmetry.space_group_name_H-M   'P 1'
#
loop_
_entity.id
_entity.type
_entity.pdbx_description
1 polymer ?
#
loop_
_entity_poly.entity_id
_entity_poly.type
_entity_poly.pdbx_seq_one_letter_code
_entity_poly.pdbx_strand_id
1 'polypeptide(L)'
;MSLLRDEKACDMIRKLVSHPPYSEYISVFYEDEIESLQIYQHKGRKIIDSVRTKQGCIVPCLVLVQATGVMSNTSICKPSGLKVGIQGGILVNEHYECQSDRVNIPRHSLFAVGDAIEFPLTHPNHSQYTTIWRNWTSSREQAQDCALHSVRPVLCGKDMRSSTHRLVFSQTLRLFELYVACLGVYESDDSLDASYIWGDNQLWLMKLQFHEEKAGDEQTLHRLAGALVLGNTVKHYHIGNHLLQLIKNRCRFSQETRDQLVGNIEKFNFAHCLKELHEDDAFLERIPDPAPVRKFKNPLLKKKKKKAVKTSDQTVKKENQAEEKKHAEAVDNVTREIESKLTI
;
A
#
# COMPACT_ATOMS: atom_id res chain seq x y z
N MET A 1 -5.62 10.09 -2.71
CA MET A 1 -4.16 9.99 -2.91
C MET A 1 -3.86 8.61 -3.51
N SER A 2 -3.07 8.53 -4.60
CA SER A 2 -2.58 7.24 -5.10
C SER A 2 -1.44 6.76 -4.20
N LEU A 3 -1.27 5.45 -4.06
CA LEU A 3 -0.39 4.81 -3.07
C LEU A 3 1.09 4.91 -3.39
N LEU A 4 1.41 4.99 -4.67
CA LEU A 4 2.77 5.11 -5.19
C LEU A 4 2.69 6.03 -6.40
N ARG A 5 3.26 7.23 -6.29
CA ARG A 5 3.33 8.23 -7.36
C ARG A 5 4.75 8.62 -7.73
N ASP A 6 5.74 8.03 -7.05
CA ASP A 6 7.14 8.26 -7.37
C ASP A 6 7.51 7.49 -8.65
N GLU A 7 7.87 8.23 -9.71
CA GLU A 7 8.16 7.62 -11.02
C GLU A 7 9.34 6.67 -10.98
N LYS A 8 10.39 6.94 -10.17
CA LYS A 8 11.54 6.03 -10.05
C LYS A 8 11.11 4.71 -9.41
N ALA A 9 10.26 4.76 -8.40
CA ALA A 9 9.70 3.56 -7.77
C ALA A 9 8.78 2.79 -8.73
N CYS A 10 7.92 3.50 -9.47
CA CYS A 10 7.10 2.91 -10.54
C CYS A 10 7.99 2.22 -11.58
N ASP A 11 9.01 2.91 -12.10
CA ASP A 11 9.96 2.36 -13.08
C ASP A 11 10.70 1.13 -12.57
N MET A 12 11.10 1.12 -11.30
CA MET A 12 11.72 -0.07 -10.71
C MET A 12 10.76 -1.26 -10.72
N ILE A 13 9.49 -1.05 -10.38
CA ILE A 13 8.46 -2.11 -10.43
C ILE A 13 8.19 -2.53 -11.87
N ARG A 14 8.06 -1.58 -12.81
CA ARG A 14 7.85 -1.85 -14.25
C ARG A 14 8.99 -2.74 -14.78
N LYS A 15 10.25 -2.37 -14.52
CA LYS A 15 11.43 -3.17 -14.89
C LYS A 15 11.39 -4.55 -14.26
N LEU A 16 11.07 -4.65 -12.97
CA LEU A 16 10.97 -5.93 -12.28
C LEU A 16 9.95 -6.87 -12.93
N VAL A 17 8.78 -6.37 -13.28
CA VAL A 17 7.73 -7.16 -13.93
C VAL A 17 8.09 -7.55 -15.37
N SER A 18 8.81 -6.69 -16.08
CA SER A 18 9.26 -6.93 -17.46
C SER A 18 10.44 -7.90 -17.58
N HIS A 19 11.06 -8.33 -16.48
CA HIS A 19 12.17 -9.28 -16.48
C HIS A 19 11.78 -10.66 -15.93
N PRO A 20 12.48 -11.73 -16.34
CA PRO A 20 12.27 -13.05 -15.78
C PRO A 20 12.48 -13.05 -14.25
N PRO A 21 11.67 -13.81 -13.50
CA PRO A 21 10.68 -14.77 -14.01
C PRO A 21 9.28 -14.16 -14.22
N TYR A 22 9.03 -12.90 -13.85
CA TYR A 22 7.69 -12.33 -13.89
C TYR A 22 7.15 -12.16 -15.31
N SER A 23 8.01 -11.77 -16.26
CA SER A 23 7.63 -11.62 -17.67
C SER A 23 7.19 -12.93 -18.35
N GLU A 24 7.47 -14.09 -17.75
CA GLU A 24 6.96 -15.38 -18.22
C GLU A 24 5.46 -15.58 -17.90
N TYR A 25 4.92 -14.84 -16.93
CA TYR A 25 3.56 -15.01 -16.40
C TYR A 25 2.71 -13.75 -16.46
N ILE A 26 3.32 -12.58 -16.65
CA ILE A 26 2.64 -11.28 -16.55
C ILE A 26 2.95 -10.46 -17.80
N SER A 27 1.88 -10.13 -18.53
CA SER A 27 1.89 -9.12 -19.58
C SER A 27 1.28 -7.83 -19.04
N VAL A 28 1.96 -6.71 -19.23
CA VAL A 28 1.47 -5.40 -18.78
C VAL A 28 1.23 -4.50 -19.99
N PHE A 29 0.04 -3.90 -20.03
CA PHE A 29 -0.37 -2.92 -21.03
C PHE A 29 -0.50 -1.57 -20.32
N TYR A 30 0.38 -0.63 -20.64
CA TYR A 30 0.36 0.74 -20.09
C TYR A 30 -0.41 1.66 -21.04
N GLU A 31 -0.99 2.74 -20.48
CA GLU A 31 -1.69 3.77 -21.26
C GLU A 31 -2.80 3.20 -22.17
N ASP A 32 -3.38 2.08 -21.74
CA ASP A 32 -4.50 1.43 -22.41
C ASP A 32 -5.69 1.36 -21.46
N GLU A 33 -6.88 1.31 -22.05
CA GLU A 33 -8.13 1.30 -21.31
C GLU A 33 -9.05 0.19 -21.84
N ILE A 34 -9.86 -0.36 -20.95
CA ILE A 34 -10.90 -1.30 -21.34
C ILE A 34 -11.98 -0.54 -22.11
N GLU A 35 -12.21 -0.95 -23.36
CA GLU A 35 -13.28 -0.42 -24.20
C GLU A 35 -14.57 -1.22 -24.00
N SER A 36 -14.48 -2.54 -24.09
CA SER A 36 -15.65 -3.43 -23.97
C SER A 36 -15.29 -4.83 -23.50
N LEU A 37 -16.29 -5.53 -22.96
CA LEU A 37 -16.19 -6.92 -22.53
C LEU A 37 -16.93 -7.81 -23.54
N GLN A 38 -16.26 -8.86 -24.03
CA GLN A 38 -16.91 -9.89 -24.83
C GLN A 38 -17.45 -10.96 -23.90
N ILE A 39 -18.77 -11.05 -23.85
CA ILE A 39 -19.51 -11.92 -22.93
C ILE A 39 -20.45 -12.78 -23.77
N TYR A 40 -20.42 -14.10 -23.55
CA TYR A 40 -21.41 -15.01 -24.11
C TYR A 40 -22.30 -15.60 -23.01
N GLN A 41 -23.47 -16.09 -23.41
CA GLN A 41 -24.38 -16.79 -22.50
C GLN A 41 -24.24 -18.30 -22.67
N HIS A 42 -23.97 -19.01 -21.57
CA HIS A 42 -23.99 -20.46 -21.55
C HIS A 42 -24.89 -20.93 -20.40
N LYS A 43 -25.96 -21.65 -20.72
CA LYS A 43 -26.93 -22.18 -19.75
C LYS A 43 -27.46 -21.09 -18.79
N GLY A 44 -27.80 -19.91 -19.33
CA GLY A 44 -28.31 -18.76 -18.56
C GLY A 44 -27.26 -17.99 -17.75
N ARG A 45 -25.98 -18.38 -17.79
CA ARG A 45 -24.89 -17.65 -17.13
C ARG A 45 -24.13 -16.79 -18.13
N LYS A 46 -23.82 -15.55 -17.73
CA LYS A 46 -22.90 -14.67 -18.47
C LYS A 46 -21.47 -15.09 -18.18
N ILE A 47 -20.73 -15.47 -19.21
CA ILE A 47 -19.33 -15.87 -19.10
C ILE A 47 -18.50 -14.86 -19.90
N ILE A 48 -17.45 -14.34 -19.26
CA ILE A 48 -16.47 -13.50 -19.95
C ILE A 48 -15.56 -14.39 -20.80
N ASP A 49 -15.31 -13.95 -22.03
CA ASP A 49 -14.43 -14.63 -22.98
C ASP A 49 -13.16 -13.81 -23.24
N SER A 50 -13.32 -12.50 -23.46
CA SER A 50 -12.20 -11.61 -23.71
C SER A 50 -12.52 -10.16 -23.36
N VAL A 51 -11.46 -9.36 -23.24
CA VAL A 51 -11.51 -7.91 -23.05
C VAL A 51 -10.99 -7.25 -24.31
N ARG A 52 -11.73 -6.28 -24.86
CA ARG A 52 -11.24 -5.39 -25.91
C ARG A 52 -10.74 -4.10 -25.29
N THR A 53 -9.54 -3.69 -25.67
CA THR A 53 -8.95 -2.43 -25.23
C THR A 53 -9.13 -1.32 -26.27
N LYS A 54 -9.00 -0.06 -25.87
CA LYS A 54 -9.13 1.10 -26.77
C LYS A 54 -8.07 1.13 -27.86
N GLN A 55 -6.91 0.51 -27.62
CA GLN A 55 -5.87 0.34 -28.63
C GLN A 55 -6.18 -0.81 -29.62
N GLY A 56 -7.36 -1.45 -29.52
CA GLY A 56 -7.80 -2.51 -30.41
C GLY A 56 -7.27 -3.89 -30.07
N CYS A 57 -6.60 -4.06 -28.93
CA CYS A 57 -6.14 -5.37 -28.47
C CYS A 57 -7.33 -6.21 -27.98
N ILE A 58 -7.30 -7.51 -28.24
CA ILE A 58 -8.25 -8.47 -27.67
C ILE A 58 -7.46 -9.41 -26.77
N VAL A 59 -7.76 -9.36 -25.47
CA VAL A 59 -7.11 -10.18 -24.45
C VAL A 59 -8.07 -11.29 -24.00
N PRO A 60 -7.82 -12.56 -24.37
CA PRO A 60 -8.63 -13.68 -23.88
C PRO A 60 -8.53 -13.80 -22.36
N CYS A 61 -9.65 -13.96 -21.67
CA CYS A 61 -9.66 -14.11 -20.22
C CYS A 61 -10.87 -14.90 -19.72
N LEU A 62 -10.66 -15.71 -18.68
CA LEU A 62 -11.72 -16.43 -17.97
C LEU A 62 -12.19 -15.70 -16.71
N VAL A 63 -11.37 -14.76 -16.22
CA VAL A 63 -11.59 -14.00 -15.00
C VAL A 63 -11.16 -12.56 -15.26
N LEU A 64 -12.02 -11.62 -14.91
CA LEU A 64 -11.71 -10.19 -14.88
C LEU A 64 -11.75 -9.70 -13.43
N VAL A 65 -10.66 -9.10 -12.99
CA VAL A 65 -10.57 -8.43 -11.70
C VAL A 65 -10.45 -6.93 -11.95
N GLN A 66 -11.43 -6.15 -11.49
CA GLN A 66 -11.41 -4.69 -11.62
C GLN A 66 -10.88 -4.06 -10.32
N ALA A 67 -9.79 -3.30 -10.45
CA ALA A 67 -9.13 -2.61 -9.33
C ALA A 67 -8.82 -1.14 -9.69
N THR A 68 -9.85 -0.38 -10.07
CA THR A 68 -9.73 1.01 -10.57
C THR A 68 -9.81 2.08 -9.47
N GLY A 69 -9.71 1.68 -8.20
CA GLY A 69 -9.83 2.56 -7.03
C GLY A 69 -11.07 2.28 -6.19
N VAL A 70 -11.19 3.03 -5.10
CA VAL A 70 -12.28 2.92 -4.11
C VAL A 70 -12.91 4.29 -3.92
N MET A 71 -14.24 4.35 -3.93
CA MET A 71 -15.01 5.55 -3.58
C MET A 71 -15.47 5.46 -2.13
N SER A 72 -15.42 6.59 -1.42
CA SER A 72 -15.92 6.68 -0.05
C SER A 72 -17.44 6.55 -0.04
N ASN A 73 -17.98 5.69 0.84
CA ASN A 73 -19.43 5.50 0.93
C ASN A 73 -20.07 6.67 1.71
N THR A 74 -20.57 7.65 0.97
CA THR A 74 -21.21 8.86 1.51
C THR A 74 -22.71 8.90 1.27
N SER A 75 -23.32 7.75 0.94
CA SER A 75 -24.76 7.64 0.64
C SER A 75 -25.66 8.15 1.78
N ILE A 76 -25.21 8.02 3.04
CA ILE A 76 -25.93 8.50 4.22
C ILE A 76 -25.88 10.03 4.39
N CYS A 77 -24.93 10.73 3.77
CA CYS A 77 -24.71 12.17 4.01
C CYS A 77 -25.88 13.02 3.54
N LYS A 78 -26.33 12.81 2.30
CA LYS A 78 -27.44 13.58 1.70
C LYS A 78 -28.75 13.50 2.51
N PRO A 79 -29.29 12.32 2.86
CA PRO A 79 -30.53 12.24 3.65
C PRO A 79 -30.36 12.77 5.09
N SER A 80 -29.16 12.64 5.67
CA SER A 80 -28.85 13.11 7.02
C SER A 80 -28.47 14.59 7.10
N GLY A 81 -28.25 15.27 5.97
CA GLY A 81 -27.77 16.66 5.94
C GLY A 81 -26.30 16.82 6.35
N LEU A 82 -25.50 15.77 6.25
CA LEU A 82 -24.05 15.83 6.48
C LEU A 82 -23.34 16.36 5.24
N LYS A 83 -22.23 17.06 5.45
CA LYS A 83 -21.40 17.58 4.36
C LYS A 83 -20.54 16.48 3.76
N VAL A 84 -20.47 16.49 2.43
CA VAL A 84 -19.49 15.73 1.65
C VAL A 84 -18.43 16.73 1.20
N GLY A 85 -17.17 16.44 1.47
CA GLY A 85 -16.07 17.30 1.06
C GLY A 85 -15.74 17.15 -0.42
N ILE A 86 -14.78 17.95 -0.89
CA ILE A 86 -14.41 18.03 -2.32
C ILE A 86 -13.74 16.75 -2.83
N GLN A 87 -13.18 15.93 -1.94
CA GLN A 87 -12.59 14.63 -2.27
C GLN A 87 -13.63 13.50 -2.24
N GLY A 88 -14.90 13.82 -1.93
CA GLY A 88 -16.02 12.87 -1.90
C GLY A 88 -16.17 12.09 -0.60
N GLY A 89 -15.50 12.49 0.48
CA GLY A 89 -15.61 11.85 1.80
C GLY A 89 -16.58 12.59 2.72
N ILE A 90 -16.96 11.94 3.83
CA ILE A 90 -17.73 12.57 4.92
C ILE A 90 -16.83 13.63 5.55
N LEU A 91 -17.21 14.91 5.44
CA LEU A 91 -16.38 16.00 5.92
C LEU A 91 -16.39 16.03 7.45
N VAL A 92 -15.22 15.92 8.06
CA VAL A 92 -15.04 16.00 9.51
C VAL A 92 -14.10 17.15 9.91
N ASN A 93 -14.18 17.61 11.16
CA ASN A 93 -13.19 18.52 11.74
C ASN A 93 -11.98 17.77 12.34
N GLU A 94 -11.06 18.50 12.98
CA GLU A 94 -9.89 17.97 13.68
C GLU A 94 -10.21 17.04 14.87
N HIS A 95 -11.49 16.94 15.24
CA HIS A 95 -12.00 16.06 16.27
C HIS A 95 -12.88 14.93 15.69
N TYR A 96 -12.80 14.68 14.38
CA TYR A 96 -13.59 13.64 13.67
C TYR A 96 -15.10 13.85 13.70
N GLU A 97 -15.56 15.06 14.02
CA GLU A 97 -16.97 15.38 14.09
C GLU A 97 -17.51 15.65 12.70
N CYS A 98 -18.59 14.97 12.34
CA CYS A 98 -19.24 15.15 11.06
C CYS A 98 -19.80 16.57 10.96
N GLN A 99 -19.41 17.27 9.90
CA GLN A 99 -19.98 18.59 9.61
C GLN A 99 -21.37 18.43 8.99
N SER A 100 -22.29 19.33 9.35
CA SER A 100 -23.67 19.31 8.87
C SER A 100 -24.19 20.73 8.64
N ASP A 101 -25.10 20.89 7.68
CA ASP A 101 -25.89 22.12 7.47
C ASP A 101 -27.16 22.16 8.34
N ARG A 102 -27.53 21.04 8.98
CA ARG A 102 -28.72 20.98 9.82
C ARG A 102 -28.41 21.48 11.23
N VAL A 103 -29.13 22.52 11.64
CA VAL A 103 -29.09 23.11 12.99
C VAL A 103 -29.44 22.08 14.08
N ASN A 104 -30.18 21.02 13.73
CA ASN A 104 -30.73 20.04 14.68
C ASN A 104 -29.85 18.82 14.95
N ILE A 105 -28.67 18.69 14.33
CA ILE A 105 -27.70 17.69 14.78
C ILE A 105 -26.94 18.32 15.95
N PRO A 106 -27.08 17.80 17.17
CA PRO A 106 -26.36 18.36 18.30
C PRO A 106 -24.88 18.39 17.97
N ARG A 107 -24.23 19.53 18.23
CA ARG A 107 -22.77 19.58 18.15
C ARG A 107 -22.23 18.44 19.01
N HIS A 108 -21.23 17.72 18.49
CA HIS A 108 -20.53 16.66 19.22
C HIS A 108 -21.33 15.35 19.39
N SER A 109 -22.36 15.09 18.57
CA SER A 109 -23.13 13.85 18.64
C SER A 109 -22.79 12.82 17.57
N LEU A 110 -22.08 13.20 16.50
CA LEU A 110 -21.79 12.31 15.38
C LEU A 110 -20.32 12.42 14.97
N PHE A 111 -19.67 11.26 14.98
CA PHE A 111 -18.27 11.10 14.61
C PHE A 111 -18.14 10.10 13.47
N ALA A 112 -17.13 10.28 12.64
CA ALA A 112 -16.80 9.32 11.59
C ALA A 112 -15.28 9.12 11.51
N VAL A 113 -14.85 7.92 11.16
CA VAL A 113 -13.44 7.53 11.00
C VAL A 113 -13.28 6.56 9.84
N GLY A 114 -12.05 6.38 9.36
CA GLY A 114 -11.66 5.40 8.36
C GLY A 114 -11.78 5.88 6.90
N ASP A 115 -11.90 4.93 5.98
CA ASP A 115 -11.84 5.19 4.53
C ASP A 115 -12.95 6.12 3.98
N ALA A 116 -14.00 6.34 4.77
CA ALA A 116 -15.14 7.16 4.39
C ALA A 116 -14.94 8.65 4.66
N ILE A 117 -14.00 9.05 5.53
CA ILE A 117 -13.89 10.43 5.98
C ILE A 117 -12.93 11.27 5.16
N GLU A 118 -13.28 12.55 5.04
CA GLU A 118 -12.44 13.60 4.54
C GLU A 118 -12.12 14.57 5.69
N PHE A 119 -10.84 14.68 6.05
CA PHE A 119 -10.40 15.42 7.23
C PHE A 119 -9.35 16.48 6.87
N PRO A 120 -9.25 17.57 7.65
CA PRO A 120 -8.27 18.61 7.41
C PRO A 120 -6.86 18.13 7.72
N LEU A 121 -5.93 18.46 6.84
CA LEU A 121 -4.50 18.41 7.08
C LEU A 121 -3.93 19.83 7.08
N THR A 122 -3.06 20.11 8.04
CA THR A 122 -2.27 21.34 8.04
C THR A 122 -1.01 21.11 7.21
N HIS A 123 -0.92 21.74 6.04
CA HIS A 123 0.34 21.79 5.30
C HIS A 123 1.39 22.57 6.12
N PRO A 124 2.70 22.24 6.02
CA PRO A 124 3.77 23.07 6.56
C PRO A 124 3.66 24.55 6.19
N ASN A 125 3.16 24.85 4.98
CA ASN A 125 2.96 26.21 4.48
C ASN A 125 1.62 26.83 4.94
N HIS A 126 1.01 26.29 5.99
CA HIS A 126 -0.25 26.76 6.60
C HIS A 126 -1.50 26.77 5.70
N SER A 127 -1.44 26.26 4.46
CA SER A 127 -2.64 26.01 3.67
C SER A 127 -3.43 24.85 4.27
N GLN A 128 -4.69 25.10 4.61
CA GLN A 128 -5.63 24.05 4.99
C GLN A 128 -6.12 23.38 3.71
N TYR A 129 -5.91 22.07 3.62
CA TYR A 129 -6.52 21.23 2.60
C TYR A 129 -7.11 19.99 3.26
N THR A 130 -8.08 19.38 2.60
CA THR A 130 -8.70 18.16 3.08
C THR A 130 -8.17 16.96 2.31
N THR A 131 -8.19 15.79 2.95
CA THR A 131 -7.74 14.55 2.32
C THR A 131 -8.56 13.35 2.79
N ILE A 132 -8.43 12.25 2.04
CA ILE A 132 -8.97 10.94 2.39
C ILE A 132 -7.81 9.94 2.38
N TRP A 133 -7.63 9.24 3.49
CA TRP A 133 -6.66 8.15 3.60
C TRP A 133 -7.40 6.81 3.59
N ARG A 134 -7.11 6.01 2.58
CA ARG A 134 -7.75 4.69 2.35
C ARG A 134 -6.77 3.57 2.66
N ASN A 135 -6.33 3.51 3.92
CA ASN A 135 -5.45 2.46 4.39
C ASN A 135 -5.83 2.00 5.80
N TRP A 136 -5.49 0.75 6.09
CA TRP A 136 -5.92 0.09 7.32
C TRP A 136 -5.28 0.71 8.57
N THR A 137 -4.02 1.13 8.47
CA THR A 137 -3.22 1.76 9.53
C THR A 137 -3.83 3.11 9.93
N SER A 138 -4.19 3.95 8.95
CA SER A 138 -4.85 5.22 9.21
C SER A 138 -6.23 5.02 9.81
N SER A 139 -7.02 4.08 9.29
CA SER A 139 -8.34 3.78 9.84
C SER A 139 -8.26 3.39 11.32
N ARG A 140 -7.28 2.56 11.69
CA ARG A 140 -7.04 2.18 13.09
C ARG A 140 -6.61 3.37 13.95
N GLU A 141 -5.65 4.16 13.48
CA GLU A 141 -5.13 5.31 14.23
C GLU A 141 -6.21 6.39 14.41
N GLN A 142 -6.99 6.69 13.38
CA GLN A 142 -8.15 7.59 13.44
C GLN A 142 -9.19 7.08 14.45
N ALA A 143 -9.50 5.79 14.45
CA ALA A 143 -10.45 5.22 15.40
C ALA A 143 -9.97 5.33 16.85
N GLN A 144 -8.69 5.04 17.10
CA GLN A 144 -8.10 5.18 18.44
C GLN A 144 -8.10 6.65 18.89
N ASP A 145 -7.67 7.55 18.00
CA ASP A 145 -7.59 8.98 18.28
C ASP A 145 -8.98 9.58 18.54
N CYS A 146 -9.97 9.29 17.68
CA CYS A 146 -11.35 9.70 17.85
C CYS A 146 -11.94 9.19 19.18
N ALA A 147 -11.73 7.92 19.52
CA ALA A 147 -12.24 7.35 20.75
C ALA A 147 -11.65 8.05 22.00
N LEU A 148 -10.34 8.27 22.01
CA LEU A 148 -9.62 8.82 23.17
C LEU A 148 -9.79 10.33 23.34
N HIS A 149 -9.76 11.08 22.23
CA HIS A 149 -9.64 12.54 22.25
C HIS A 149 -10.91 13.28 21.83
N SER A 150 -11.89 12.58 21.23
CA SER A 150 -13.15 13.19 20.81
C SER A 150 -14.34 12.62 21.57
N VAL A 151 -14.57 11.30 21.48
CA VAL A 151 -15.76 10.65 22.06
C VAL A 151 -15.68 10.62 23.58
N ARG A 152 -14.56 10.16 24.15
CA ARG A 152 -14.41 10.03 25.61
C ARG A 152 -14.58 11.37 26.35
N PRO A 153 -13.98 12.50 25.96
CA PRO A 153 -14.22 13.78 26.63
C PRO A 153 -15.70 14.19 26.63
N VAL A 154 -16.39 14.03 25.50
CA VAL A 154 -17.83 14.33 25.39
C VAL A 154 -18.65 13.46 26.35
N LEU A 155 -18.40 12.15 26.39
CA LEU A 155 -19.10 11.23 27.30
C LEU A 155 -18.79 11.52 28.79
N CYS A 156 -17.61 12.07 29.09
CA CYS A 156 -17.22 12.44 30.45
C CYS A 156 -17.60 13.89 30.85
N GLY A 157 -18.31 14.63 29.98
CA GLY A 157 -18.63 16.04 30.23
C GLY A 157 -17.39 16.95 30.36
N LYS A 158 -16.27 16.56 29.75
CA LYS A 158 -15.04 17.35 29.74
C LYS A 158 -14.97 18.17 28.46
N ASP A 159 -14.87 19.48 28.62
CA ASP A 159 -14.64 20.40 27.50
C ASP A 159 -13.20 20.41 26.98
N MET A 160 -12.26 19.79 27.72
CA MET A 160 -10.87 19.69 27.28
C MET A 160 -10.71 18.61 26.21
N ARG A 161 -10.89 19.03 24.96
CA ARG A 161 -10.43 18.30 23.78
C ARG A 161 -8.96 18.67 23.59
N SER A 162 -8.06 17.76 23.92
CA SER A 162 -6.66 17.93 23.53
C SER A 162 -6.60 17.76 22.01
N SER A 163 -6.34 18.84 21.28
CA SER A 163 -5.95 18.69 19.89
C SER A 163 -4.57 18.01 19.83
N THR A 164 -4.35 17.26 18.75
CA THR A 164 -3.04 16.97 18.14
C THR A 164 -2.29 15.68 18.48
N HIS A 165 -2.93 14.51 18.33
CA HIS A 165 -2.18 13.45 17.64
C HIS A 165 -2.28 13.68 16.14
N ARG A 166 -1.15 14.07 15.56
CA ARG A 166 -1.06 14.28 14.12
C ARG A 166 -0.89 12.93 13.48
N LEU A 167 -1.96 12.47 12.83
CA LEU A 167 -1.93 11.26 12.03
C LEU A 167 -0.75 11.34 11.04
N VAL A 168 -0.02 10.23 10.91
CA VAL A 168 1.05 10.09 9.91
C VAL A 168 0.58 9.07 8.89
N PHE A 169 0.54 9.48 7.63
CA PHE A 169 0.25 8.54 6.56
C PHE A 169 1.27 7.41 6.61
N SER A 170 0.80 6.17 6.68
CA SER A 170 1.69 5.02 6.71
C SER A 170 1.04 3.89 5.98
N GLN A 171 1.72 3.36 4.98
CA GLN A 171 1.28 2.19 4.27
C GLN A 171 2.44 1.29 3.94
N THR A 172 2.33 0.04 4.37
CA THR A 172 3.28 -1.01 4.04
C THR A 172 2.58 -2.08 3.22
N LEU A 173 3.12 -2.41 2.05
CA LEU A 173 2.57 -3.41 1.14
C LEU A 173 3.70 -4.25 0.54
N ARG A 174 3.33 -5.35 -0.12
CA ARG A 174 4.29 -6.24 -0.79
C ARG A 174 3.94 -6.39 -2.26
N LEU A 175 4.83 -5.99 -3.15
CA LEU A 175 4.67 -6.09 -4.61
C LEU A 175 5.86 -6.85 -5.19
N PHE A 176 5.61 -7.96 -5.89
CA PHE A 176 6.67 -8.72 -6.57
C PHE A 176 7.88 -9.02 -5.66
N GLU A 177 7.60 -9.38 -4.40
CA GLU A 177 8.57 -9.62 -3.32
C GLU A 177 9.29 -8.40 -2.75
N LEU A 178 9.05 -7.21 -3.28
CA LEU A 178 9.48 -5.96 -2.66
C LEU A 178 8.57 -5.61 -1.49
N TYR A 179 9.17 -5.30 -0.35
CA TYR A 179 8.55 -4.51 0.70
C TYR A 179 8.49 -3.06 0.21
N VAL A 180 7.31 -2.46 0.27
CA VAL A 180 7.08 -1.06 -0.09
C VAL A 180 6.50 -0.37 1.12
N ALA A 181 7.16 0.67 1.62
CA ALA A 181 6.70 1.51 2.72
C ALA A 181 6.57 2.95 2.23
N CYS A 182 5.33 3.46 2.21
CA CYS A 182 4.99 4.84 1.88
C CYS A 182 4.61 5.56 3.17
N LEU A 183 5.42 6.53 3.61
CA LEU A 183 5.36 7.11 4.95
C LEU A 183 5.32 8.64 4.86
N GLY A 184 4.46 9.27 5.65
CA GLY A 184 4.33 10.73 5.72
C GLY A 184 4.07 11.38 4.36
N VAL A 185 4.69 12.54 4.15
CA VAL A 185 4.66 13.31 2.88
C VAL A 185 5.96 13.05 2.14
N TYR A 186 5.95 12.14 1.16
CA TYR A 186 7.14 11.79 0.34
C TYR A 186 7.06 12.31 -1.11
N GLU A 187 5.99 13.04 -1.45
CA GLU A 187 5.66 13.50 -2.81
C GLU A 187 5.87 15.01 -3.02
N SER A 188 6.47 15.76 -2.08
CA SER A 188 6.54 17.23 -2.24
C SER A 188 7.72 17.66 -3.13
N ASP A 189 7.48 18.61 -4.02
CA ASP A 189 8.53 19.19 -4.87
C ASP A 189 9.48 20.11 -4.08
N ASP A 190 9.00 20.66 -2.95
CA ASP A 190 9.71 21.65 -2.13
C ASP A 190 10.79 21.08 -1.20
N SER A 191 11.27 19.84 -1.41
CA SER A 191 12.15 19.17 -0.44
C SER A 191 13.49 18.69 -1.01
N LEU A 192 14.43 18.50 -0.09
CA LEU A 192 15.72 17.91 -0.37
C LEU A 192 15.58 16.38 -0.51
N ASP A 193 15.47 15.92 -1.75
CA ASP A 193 15.34 14.50 -2.11
C ASP A 193 16.70 13.79 -1.95
N ALA A 194 16.77 12.80 -1.06
CA ALA A 194 17.83 11.79 -1.10
C ALA A 194 17.33 10.54 -1.83
N SER A 195 17.74 10.30 -3.08
CA SER A 195 17.41 9.07 -3.83
C SER A 195 18.64 8.17 -3.99
N TYR A 196 18.57 6.93 -3.49
CA TYR A 196 19.62 5.92 -3.71
C TYR A 196 19.15 4.82 -4.65
N ILE A 197 20.01 4.47 -5.62
CA ILE A 197 19.74 3.55 -6.74
C ILE A 197 20.72 2.37 -6.72
N TRP A 198 20.13 1.18 -6.87
CA TRP A 198 20.60 -0.05 -7.53
C TRP A 198 22.10 -0.42 -7.40
N GLY A 199 22.36 -1.43 -6.57
CA GLY A 199 23.57 -2.25 -6.72
C GLY A 199 23.26 -3.50 -7.56
N ASP A 200 24.24 -4.01 -8.31
CA ASP A 200 24.09 -5.07 -9.33
C ASP A 200 23.39 -6.37 -8.89
N ASN A 201 23.11 -6.56 -7.60
CA ASN A 201 22.40 -7.71 -7.05
C ASN A 201 21.32 -7.36 -6.00
N GLN A 202 21.02 -6.08 -5.75
CA GLN A 202 20.04 -5.67 -4.74
C GLN A 202 19.07 -4.63 -5.31
N LEU A 203 17.81 -5.06 -5.46
CA LEU A 203 16.67 -4.20 -5.79
C LEU A 203 16.23 -3.46 -4.53
N TRP A 204 16.66 -2.20 -4.42
CA TRP A 204 16.17 -1.29 -3.40
C TRP A 204 16.15 0.14 -3.92
N LEU A 205 15.19 0.91 -3.42
CA LEU A 205 15.04 2.33 -3.65
C LEU A 205 14.61 2.95 -2.32
N MET A 206 15.21 4.08 -2.00
CA MET A 206 14.82 4.86 -0.85
C MET A 206 14.76 6.32 -1.24
N LYS A 207 13.68 6.99 -0.82
CA LYS A 207 13.50 8.43 -0.89
C LYS A 207 13.21 8.93 0.52
N LEU A 208 13.97 9.92 0.98
CA LEU A 208 13.72 10.60 2.25
C LEU A 208 13.37 12.06 1.97
N GLN A 209 12.33 12.55 2.64
CA GLN A 209 11.81 13.90 2.50
C GLN A 209 12.07 14.69 3.77
N PHE A 210 12.80 15.80 3.66
CA PHE A 210 13.08 16.68 4.81
C PHE A 210 12.46 18.06 4.62
N HIS A 211 11.89 18.60 5.70
CA HIS A 211 11.50 20.01 5.78
C HIS A 211 12.53 20.77 6.61
N GLU A 212 12.92 21.95 6.12
CA GLU A 212 13.75 22.87 6.88
C GLU A 212 12.92 23.60 7.92
N GLU A 213 13.41 23.62 9.15
CA GLU A 213 12.85 24.38 10.27
C GLU A 213 13.94 25.32 10.79
N LYS A 214 13.65 26.62 10.82
CA LYS A 214 14.56 27.59 11.45
C LYS A 214 14.43 27.48 12.97
N ALA A 215 15.54 27.21 13.65
CA ALA A 215 15.65 27.17 15.09
C ALA A 215 16.51 28.37 15.55
N GLY A 216 15.84 29.49 15.84
CA GLY A 216 16.53 30.75 16.15
C GLY A 216 17.17 31.39 14.92
N ASP A 217 18.11 32.32 15.15
CA ASP A 217 18.63 33.21 14.10
C ASP A 217 19.67 32.57 13.17
N GLU A 218 20.33 31.47 13.56
CA GLU A 218 21.44 30.90 12.77
C GLU A 218 21.41 29.37 12.58
N GLN A 219 20.52 28.63 13.25
CA GLN A 219 20.49 27.17 13.14
C GLN A 219 19.33 26.68 12.28
N THR A 220 19.65 26.05 11.15
CA THR A 220 18.68 25.28 10.36
C THR A 220 18.65 23.84 10.86
N LEU A 221 17.48 23.37 11.25
CA LEU A 221 17.22 21.98 11.55
C LEU A 221 16.39 21.35 10.44
N HIS A 222 16.58 20.06 10.20
CA HIS A 222 15.84 19.31 9.19
C HIS A 222 14.91 18.32 9.88
N ARG A 223 13.62 18.37 9.60
CA ARG A 223 12.65 17.38 10.10
C ARG A 223 12.29 16.40 8.99
N LEU A 224 12.37 15.10 9.29
CA LEU A 224 11.89 14.07 8.36
C LEU A 224 10.36 14.17 8.22
N ALA A 225 9.88 14.53 7.04
CA ALA A 225 8.48 14.73 6.72
C ALA A 225 7.82 13.49 6.10
N GLY A 226 8.61 12.68 5.40
CA GLY A 226 8.13 11.47 4.74
C GLY A 226 9.29 10.60 4.25
N ALA A 227 8.94 9.38 3.88
CA ALA A 227 9.87 8.44 3.30
C ALA A 227 9.15 7.45 2.39
N LEU A 228 9.84 7.04 1.33
CA LEU A 228 9.45 5.93 0.48
C LEU A 228 10.59 4.90 0.53
N VAL A 229 10.29 3.67 0.95
CA VAL A 229 11.27 2.58 1.00
C VAL A 229 10.75 1.42 0.18
N LEU A 230 11.51 1.01 -0.83
CA LEU A 230 11.28 -0.20 -1.59
C LEU A 230 12.48 -1.11 -1.45
N GLY A 231 12.28 -2.39 -1.16
CA GLY A 231 13.37 -3.35 -1.20
C GLY A 231 12.97 -4.78 -0.92
N ASN A 232 13.80 -5.72 -1.32
CA ASN A 232 13.48 -7.16 -1.29
C ASN A 232 13.88 -7.91 0.00
N THR A 233 14.31 -7.21 1.05
CA THR A 233 14.82 -7.83 2.29
C THR A 233 14.01 -7.39 3.50
N VAL A 234 14.03 -8.23 4.55
CA VAL A 234 13.42 -7.90 5.85
C VAL A 234 14.09 -6.68 6.50
N LYS A 235 15.37 -6.44 6.20
CA LYS A 235 16.09 -5.23 6.65
C LYS A 235 15.43 -3.95 6.11
N HIS A 236 15.04 -3.92 4.83
CA HIS A 236 14.35 -2.77 4.24
C HIS A 236 12.98 -2.51 4.89
N TYR A 237 12.27 -3.58 5.26
CA TYR A 237 11.05 -3.46 6.05
C TYR A 237 11.30 -2.82 7.42
N HIS A 238 12.34 -3.24 8.15
CA HIS A 238 12.69 -2.65 9.44
C HIS A 238 13.12 -1.17 9.32
N ILE A 239 13.87 -0.81 8.27
CA ILE A 239 14.21 0.58 7.98
C ILE A 239 12.93 1.42 7.83
N GLY A 240 11.93 0.95 7.08
CA GLY A 240 10.63 1.61 6.98
C GLY A 240 9.95 1.83 8.33
N ASN A 241 9.97 0.83 9.22
CA ASN A 241 9.40 0.97 10.56
C ASN A 241 10.16 2.01 11.42
N HIS A 242 11.50 2.04 11.35
CA HIS A 242 12.29 3.03 12.09
C HIS A 242 12.02 4.44 11.58
N LEU A 243 11.98 4.64 10.25
CA LEU A 243 11.64 5.93 9.64
C LEU A 243 10.24 6.40 10.03
N LEU A 244 9.26 5.48 10.11
CA LEU A 244 7.93 5.82 10.60
C LEU A 244 7.95 6.36 12.03
N GLN A 245 8.74 5.76 12.92
CA GLN A 245 8.89 6.26 14.29
C GLN A 245 9.52 7.65 14.30
N LEU A 246 10.54 7.88 13.47
CA LEU A 246 11.16 9.20 13.35
C LEU A 246 10.16 10.27 12.87
N ILE A 247 9.32 9.94 11.89
CA ILE A 247 8.28 10.85 11.38
C ILE A 247 7.23 11.13 12.47
N LYS A 248 6.75 10.09 13.17
CA LYS A 248 5.76 10.21 14.24
C LYS A 248 6.27 11.07 15.40
N ASN A 249 7.54 10.91 15.77
CA ASN A 249 8.20 11.66 16.82
C ASN A 249 8.73 13.03 16.37
N ARG A 250 8.57 13.39 15.08
CA ARG A 250 8.95 14.71 14.52
C ARG A 250 10.42 15.06 14.77
N CYS A 251 11.27 14.05 14.65
CA CYS A 251 12.69 14.18 14.93
C CYS A 251 13.31 15.28 14.08
N ARG A 252 14.12 16.12 14.72
CA ARG A 252 14.88 17.19 14.08
C ARG A 252 16.34 16.77 14.01
N PHE A 253 16.95 16.99 12.87
CA PHE A 253 18.33 16.60 12.58
C PHE A 253 19.15 17.86 12.28
N SER A 254 20.38 17.90 12.80
CA SER A 254 21.39 18.79 12.22
C SER A 254 21.68 18.37 10.79
N GLN A 255 22.27 19.28 10.00
CA GLN A 255 22.76 18.99 8.65
C GLN A 255 23.66 17.73 8.63
N GLU A 256 24.61 17.64 9.57
CA GLU A 256 25.51 16.48 9.68
C GLU A 256 24.75 15.17 9.96
N THR A 257 23.83 15.16 10.93
CA THR A 257 23.07 13.95 11.30
C THR A 257 22.16 13.50 10.15
N ARG A 258 21.57 14.47 9.44
CA ARG A 258 20.78 14.21 8.23
C ARG A 258 21.64 13.55 7.17
N ASP A 259 22.82 14.07 6.90
CA ASP A 259 23.73 13.53 5.89
C ASP A 259 24.25 12.14 6.29
N GLN A 260 24.42 11.86 7.59
CA GLN A 260 24.71 10.50 8.10
C GLN A 260 23.53 9.53 7.90
N LEU A 261 22.31 9.97 8.21
CA LEU A 261 21.08 9.18 7.99
C LEU A 261 20.91 8.85 6.51
N VAL A 262 21.18 9.82 5.64
CA VAL A 262 21.09 9.72 4.19
C VAL A 262 22.21 8.82 3.64
N GLY A 263 23.48 9.09 3.99
CA GLY A 263 24.64 8.41 3.43
C GLY A 263 24.92 7.01 3.99
N ASN A 264 24.38 6.66 5.17
CA ASN A 264 24.70 5.39 5.83
C ASN A 264 23.50 4.79 6.58
N ILE A 265 22.31 4.85 5.98
CA ILE A 265 21.07 4.41 6.63
C ILE A 265 21.13 2.97 7.15
N GLU A 266 21.87 2.11 6.45
CA GLU A 266 22.01 0.71 6.82
C GLU A 266 22.76 0.46 8.12
N LYS A 267 23.66 1.38 8.49
CA LYS A 267 24.42 1.36 9.74
C LYS A 267 23.96 2.45 10.70
N PHE A 268 22.92 3.20 10.32
CA PHE A 268 22.42 4.29 11.13
C PHE A 268 21.86 3.75 12.44
N ASN A 269 22.32 4.29 13.55
CA ASN A 269 21.91 3.84 14.87
C ASN A 269 20.56 4.48 15.25
N PHE A 270 19.48 3.93 14.68
CA PHE A 270 18.12 4.40 14.95
C PHE A 270 17.78 4.39 16.44
N ALA A 271 18.31 3.42 17.20
CA ALA A 271 18.09 3.34 18.64
C ALA A 271 18.73 4.53 19.38
N HIS A 272 19.93 4.95 18.98
CA HIS A 272 20.58 6.13 19.57
C HIS A 272 19.78 7.41 19.30
N CYS A 273 19.38 7.65 18.05
CA CYS A 273 18.59 8.84 17.75
C CYS A 273 17.23 8.83 18.47
N LEU A 274 16.55 7.68 18.56
CA LEU A 274 15.30 7.57 19.30
C LEU A 274 15.51 7.76 20.82
N LYS A 275 16.66 7.34 21.38
CA LYS A 275 17.04 7.60 22.78
C LYS A 275 17.25 9.08 23.05
N GLU A 276 17.96 9.80 22.19
CA GLU A 276 18.21 11.24 22.37
C GLU A 276 16.93 12.08 22.35
N LEU A 277 15.84 11.56 21.77
CA LEU A 277 14.55 12.24 21.66
C LEU A 277 13.61 11.98 22.84
N HIS A 278 13.87 10.93 23.61
CA HIS A 278 13.04 10.53 24.74
C HIS A 278 13.92 10.45 25.97
N GLU A 279 13.84 11.44 26.86
CA GLU A 279 14.50 11.42 28.19
C GLU A 279 14.01 10.25 29.08
N ASP A 280 13.01 9.49 28.62
CA ASP A 280 12.34 8.43 29.35
C ASP A 280 12.59 7.06 28.66
N ASP A 281 13.52 6.28 29.21
CA ASP A 281 13.92 4.94 28.72
C ASP A 281 12.72 3.98 28.53
N ALA A 282 11.61 4.22 29.23
CA ALA A 282 10.38 3.44 29.16
C ALA A 282 9.67 3.47 27.79
N PHE A 283 9.98 4.43 26.90
CA PHE A 283 9.39 4.47 25.55
C PHE A 283 9.93 3.37 24.64
N LEU A 284 11.23 3.05 24.75
CA LEU A 284 11.88 2.08 23.87
C LEU A 284 11.47 0.64 24.17
N GLU A 285 11.13 0.35 25.43
CA GLU A 285 10.58 -0.95 25.84
C GLU A 285 9.17 -1.21 25.30
N ARG A 286 8.47 -0.17 24.84
CA ARG A 286 7.11 -0.28 24.27
C ARG A 286 7.10 -0.44 22.77
N ILE A 287 8.25 -0.38 22.08
CA ILE A 287 8.31 -0.72 20.66
C ILE A 287 8.11 -2.25 20.59
N PRO A 288 6.94 -2.75 20.15
CA PRO A 288 6.70 -4.18 20.15
C PRO A 288 7.70 -4.84 19.22
N ASP A 289 8.26 -5.96 19.66
CA ASP A 289 9.08 -6.80 18.81
C ASP A 289 8.29 -7.11 17.53
N PRO A 290 8.87 -6.85 16.34
CA PRO A 290 8.15 -7.08 15.09
C PRO A 290 7.75 -8.55 15.03
N ALA A 291 6.45 -8.79 14.86
CA ALA A 291 5.91 -10.14 14.78
C ALA A 291 6.72 -10.96 13.76
N PRO A 292 7.04 -12.24 14.04
CA PRO A 292 7.91 -13.03 13.18
C PRO A 292 7.36 -13.08 11.76
N VAL A 293 8.12 -12.52 10.81
CA VAL A 293 7.75 -12.49 9.40
C VAL A 293 7.70 -13.93 8.89
N ARG A 294 6.49 -14.45 8.63
CA ARG A 294 6.33 -15.74 7.96
C ARG A 294 7.04 -15.67 6.60
N LYS A 295 8.05 -16.52 6.40
CA LYS A 295 8.73 -16.67 5.11
C LYS A 295 7.70 -17.17 4.08
N PHE A 296 7.10 -16.24 3.33
CA PHE A 296 6.26 -16.59 2.21
C PHE A 296 7.13 -17.23 1.13
N LYS A 297 6.92 -18.52 0.87
CA LYS A 297 7.58 -19.23 -0.23
C LYS A 297 6.78 -18.97 -1.50
N ASN A 298 7.32 -18.16 -2.40
CA ASN A 298 6.70 -17.93 -3.70
C ASN A 298 6.75 -19.23 -4.54
N PRO A 299 5.60 -19.84 -4.87
CA PRO A 299 5.57 -21.09 -5.63
C PRO A 299 6.12 -20.93 -7.06
N LEU A 300 6.06 -19.72 -7.64
CA LEU A 300 6.59 -19.42 -8.97
C LEU A 300 8.12 -19.41 -9.00
N LEU A 301 8.77 -19.12 -7.87
CA LEU A 301 10.24 -19.09 -7.73
C LEU A 301 10.83 -20.42 -7.25
N LYS A 302 10.05 -21.50 -7.22
CA LYS A 302 10.64 -22.83 -7.02
C LYS A 302 11.56 -23.11 -8.20
N LYS A 303 12.86 -22.85 -8.03
CA LYS A 303 13.92 -23.28 -8.97
C LYS A 303 13.58 -24.72 -9.34
N LYS A 304 13.21 -24.96 -10.60
CA LYS A 304 13.18 -26.30 -11.17
C LYS A 304 14.60 -26.81 -10.99
N LYS A 305 14.84 -27.57 -9.90
CA LYS A 305 16.04 -28.37 -9.77
C LYS A 305 15.96 -29.36 -10.93
N LYS A 306 16.52 -28.99 -12.09
CA LYS A 306 16.85 -29.95 -13.14
C LYS A 306 17.77 -30.95 -12.46
N LYS A 307 17.22 -32.07 -12.01
CA LYS A 307 18.01 -33.27 -11.75
C LYS A 307 18.69 -33.56 -13.08
N ALA A 308 19.99 -33.31 -13.15
CA ALA A 308 20.81 -33.81 -14.23
C ALA A 308 20.81 -35.34 -14.11
N VAL A 309 19.83 -35.98 -14.74
CA VAL A 309 19.80 -37.43 -14.92
C VAL A 309 20.45 -37.68 -16.27
N LYS A 310 21.70 -38.16 -16.24
CA LYS A 310 22.32 -38.85 -17.37
C LYS A 310 21.68 -40.24 -17.46
N THR A 311 20.74 -40.46 -18.38
CA THR A 311 20.42 -41.83 -18.84
C THR A 311 19.62 -41.82 -20.15
N SER A 312 20.27 -42.39 -21.18
CA SER A 312 19.73 -43.16 -22.32
C SER A 312 18.30 -42.89 -22.81
N ASP A 313 18.23 -42.37 -24.05
CA ASP A 313 17.08 -41.97 -24.88
C ASP A 313 15.98 -43.01 -25.17
N GLN A 314 15.97 -44.20 -24.56
CA GLN A 314 14.99 -45.25 -24.89
C GLN A 314 13.86 -45.43 -23.86
N THR A 315 14.01 -44.94 -22.64
CA THR A 315 12.99 -45.14 -21.58
C THR A 315 11.94 -44.02 -21.55
N VAL A 316 12.34 -42.77 -21.84
CA VAL A 316 11.46 -41.59 -21.80
C VAL A 316 10.35 -41.62 -22.86
N LYS A 317 10.60 -42.24 -24.02
CA LYS A 317 9.56 -42.41 -25.05
C LYS A 317 8.45 -43.38 -24.65
N LYS A 318 8.73 -44.39 -23.80
CA LYS A 318 7.71 -45.35 -23.35
C LYS A 318 6.84 -44.80 -22.22
N GLU A 319 7.39 -43.97 -21.33
CA GLU A 319 6.59 -43.33 -20.28
C GLU A 319 5.68 -42.23 -20.83
N ASN A 320 6.16 -41.40 -21.77
CA ASN A 320 5.30 -40.38 -22.38
C ASN A 320 4.16 -40.97 -23.22
N GLN A 321 4.38 -42.09 -23.93
CA GLN A 321 3.30 -42.78 -24.66
C GLN A 321 2.27 -43.43 -23.73
N ALA A 322 2.68 -43.88 -22.54
CA ALA A 322 1.76 -44.43 -21.55
C ALA A 322 0.92 -43.35 -20.87
N GLU A 323 1.48 -42.16 -20.62
CA GLU A 323 0.74 -41.01 -20.08
C GLU A 323 -0.21 -40.40 -21.11
N GLU A 324 0.20 -40.25 -22.38
CA GLU A 324 -0.69 -39.77 -23.44
C GLU A 324 -1.88 -40.72 -23.65
N LYS A 325 -1.65 -42.04 -23.57
CA LYS A 325 -2.72 -43.04 -23.69
C LYS A 325 -3.70 -43.01 -22.51
N LYS A 326 -3.20 -42.81 -21.28
CA LYS A 326 -4.05 -42.62 -20.09
C LYS A 326 -4.86 -41.32 -20.16
N HIS A 327 -4.27 -40.25 -20.69
CA HIS A 327 -4.97 -38.99 -20.84
C HIS A 327 -6.04 -39.06 -21.94
N ALA A 328 -5.78 -39.77 -23.05
CA ALA A 328 -6.77 -40.03 -24.08
C ALA A 328 -7.94 -40.88 -23.57
N GLU A 329 -7.67 -41.96 -22.82
CA GLU A 329 -8.72 -42.80 -22.20
C GLU A 329 -9.55 -42.03 -21.15
N ALA A 330 -8.93 -41.12 -20.38
CA ALA A 330 -9.64 -40.28 -19.43
C ALA A 330 -10.59 -39.27 -20.12
N VAL A 331 -10.15 -38.67 -21.23
CA VAL A 331 -10.96 -37.74 -22.03
C VAL A 331 -12.12 -38.48 -22.71
N ASP A 332 -11.88 -39.69 -23.23
CA ASP A 332 -12.92 -40.51 -23.87
C ASP A 332 -13.99 -40.95 -22.87
N ASN A 333 -13.60 -41.31 -21.64
CA ASN A 333 -14.54 -41.68 -20.57
C ASN A 333 -15.39 -40.50 -20.10
N VAL A 334 -14.81 -39.31 -19.96
CA VAL A 334 -15.56 -38.08 -19.61
C VAL A 334 -16.53 -37.71 -20.74
N THR A 335 -16.12 -37.88 -21.99
CA THR A 335 -16.96 -37.56 -23.16
C THR A 335 -18.17 -38.51 -23.24
N ARG A 336 -17.98 -39.82 -23.04
CA ARG A 336 -19.08 -40.80 -22.98
C ARG A 336 -20.02 -40.57 -21.79
N GLU A 337 -19.48 -40.16 -20.63
CA GLU A 337 -20.31 -39.83 -19.47
C GLU A 337 -21.19 -38.60 -19.75
N ILE A 338 -20.66 -37.60 -20.46
CA ILE A 338 -21.42 -36.42 -20.88
C ILE A 338 -22.49 -36.78 -21.91
N GLU A 339 -22.18 -37.61 -22.92
CA GLU A 339 -23.14 -38.06 -23.93
C GLU A 339 -24.27 -38.91 -23.32
N SER A 340 -23.95 -39.79 -22.36
CA SER A 340 -24.95 -40.59 -21.64
C SER A 340 -25.93 -39.73 -20.81
N LYS A 341 -25.51 -38.54 -20.39
CA LYS A 341 -26.33 -37.58 -19.63
C LYS A 341 -27.08 -36.59 -20.53
N LEU A 342 -26.80 -36.57 -21.83
CA LEU A 342 -27.42 -35.69 -22.83
C LEU A 342 -28.47 -36.40 -23.70
N THR A 343 -28.65 -37.71 -23.54
CA THR A 343 -29.70 -38.47 -24.23
C THR A 343 -30.93 -38.57 -23.32
N ILE A 344 -31.90 -37.67 -23.51
CA ILE A 344 -33.29 -37.80 -23.06
C ILE A 344 -34.16 -37.81 -24.30
#